data_AF-A0A1U7NQP0-F1
#
_entry.id   AF-A0A1U7NQP0-F1
#
_cell.length_a   1.000
_cell.length_b   1.000
_cell.length_c   1.000
_cell.angle_alpha   90.00
_cell.angle_beta   90.00
_cell.angle_gamma   90.00
#
_symmetry.space_group_name_H-M   'P 1'
#
loop_
_entity.id
_entity.type
_entity.pdbx_description
1 polymer ?
#
loop_
_entity_poly.entity_id
_entity_poly.type
_entity_poly.pdbx_seq_one_letter_code
_entity_poly.pdbx_strand_id
1 'polypeptide(L)'
;MNIKVNYQELHQAGQSLASQALEYESMIQRINQHMLSTSSIWSGSDNDAFIEHVQALQPELKKLVYVIQSYSDVLKTCASSYEQLQQNRLAQARNL
;
A
#
# COMPACT_ATOMS: atom_id res chain seq x y z
N MET A 1 25.43 -5.83 22.38
CA MET A 1 24.27 -5.14 21.79
C MET A 1 23.52 -6.15 20.93
N ASN A 2 22.36 -6.64 21.37
CA ASN A 2 21.62 -7.72 20.72
C ASN A 2 20.44 -7.10 19.94
N ILE A 3 20.69 -6.65 18.71
CA ILE A 3 19.61 -6.15 17.84
C ILE A 3 18.87 -7.38 17.31
N LYS A 4 17.76 -7.76 17.95
CA LYS A 4 16.83 -8.80 17.48
C LYS A 4 15.69 -8.19 16.66
N VAL A 5 15.99 -7.27 15.75
CA VAL A 5 15.01 -6.88 14.73
C VAL A 5 15.31 -7.74 13.52
N ASN A 6 14.40 -8.66 13.19
CA ASN A 6 14.54 -9.48 11.99
C ASN A 6 14.19 -8.62 10.78
N TYR A 7 15.21 -8.03 10.15
CA TYR A 7 15.04 -7.19 8.98
C TYR A 7 14.36 -7.94 7.82
N GLN A 8 14.47 -9.27 7.75
CA GLN A 8 13.79 -10.09 6.75
C GLN A 8 12.27 -10.07 6.96
N GLU A 9 11.80 -10.16 8.22
CA GLU A 9 10.37 -10.07 8.55
C GLU A 9 9.82 -8.68 8.21
N LEU A 10 10.55 -7.61 8.51
CA LEU A 10 10.15 -6.25 8.14
C LEU A 10 10.06 -6.08 6.62
N HIS A 11 11.04 -6.59 5.89
CA HIS A 11 11.04 -6.55 4.43
C HIS A 11 9.85 -7.32 3.85
N GLN A 12 9.58 -8.52 4.37
CA GLN A 12 8.45 -9.35 3.93
C GLN A 12 7.10 -8.70 4.26
N ALA A 13 6.94 -8.11 5.44
CA ALA A 13 5.75 -7.34 5.79
C ALA A 13 5.55 -6.14 4.84
N GLY A 14 6.62 -5.40 4.55
CA GLY A 14 6.59 -4.31 3.58
C GLY A 14 6.22 -4.77 2.17
N GLN A 15 6.71 -5.94 1.73
CA GLN A 15 6.29 -6.53 0.45
C GLN A 15 4.81 -6.93 0.43
N SER A 16 4.32 -7.53 1.52
CA SER A 16 2.91 -7.90 1.65
C SER A 16 1.99 -6.68 1.56
N LEU A 17 2.32 -5.59 2.27
CA LEU A 17 1.55 -4.35 2.18
C LEU A 17 1.56 -3.74 0.77
N ALA A 18 2.69 -3.81 0.07
CA ALA A 18 2.76 -3.35 -1.32
C ALA A 18 1.86 -4.18 -2.24
N SER A 19 1.80 -5.50 -2.07
CA SER A 19 0.87 -6.36 -2.82
C SER A 19 -0.58 -5.97 -2.53
N GLN A 20 -0.93 -5.79 -1.25
CA GLN A 20 -2.27 -5.38 -0.84
C GLN A 20 -2.66 -4.02 -1.41
N ALA A 21 -1.74 -3.05 -1.46
CA ALA A 21 -1.98 -1.75 -2.08
C ALA A 21 -2.35 -1.89 -3.57
N LEU A 22 -1.63 -2.73 -4.31
CA LEU A 22 -1.92 -3.01 -5.74
C LEU A 22 -3.27 -3.72 -5.94
N GLU A 23 -3.60 -4.66 -5.06
CA GLU A 23 -4.89 -5.35 -5.07
C GLU A 23 -6.04 -4.37 -4.84
N TYR A 24 -5.91 -3.47 -3.86
CA TYR A 24 -6.90 -2.44 -3.61
C TYR A 24 -7.02 -1.44 -4.75
N GLU A 25 -5.91 -1.01 -5.34
CA GLU A 25 -5.95 -0.14 -6.52
C GLU A 25 -6.70 -0.81 -7.68
N SER A 26 -6.42 -2.08 -7.94
CA SER A 26 -7.12 -2.87 -8.96
C SER A 26 -8.61 -3.05 -8.65
N MET A 27 -8.99 -3.16 -7.37
CA MET A 27 -10.38 -3.25 -6.95
C MET A 27 -11.10 -1.90 -7.17
N ILE A 28 -10.46 -0.79 -6.81
CA ILE A 28 -11.00 0.56 -7.00
C ILE A 28 -11.23 0.85 -8.49
N GLN A 29 -10.28 0.46 -9.36
CA GLN A 29 -10.44 0.59 -10.81
C GLN A 29 -11.64 -0.21 -11.33
N ARG A 30 -11.84 -1.44 -10.85
CA ARG A 30 -13.01 -2.26 -11.22
C ARG A 30 -14.31 -1.63 -10.75
N ILE A 31 -14.37 -1.12 -9.53
CA ILE A 31 -15.54 -0.39 -9.02
C ILE A 31 -15.85 0.80 -9.94
N ASN A 32 -14.86 1.62 -10.29
CA ASN A 32 -15.01 2.76 -11.23
C ASN A 32 -15.54 2.33 -12.60
N GLN A 33 -15.01 1.25 -13.17
CA GLN A 33 -15.48 0.72 -14.46
C GLN A 33 -16.94 0.25 -14.39
N HIS A 34 -17.30 -0.50 -13.35
CA HIS A 34 -18.67 -0.96 -13.17
C HIS A 34 -19.64 0.23 -13.04
N MET A 35 -19.30 1.25 -12.26
CA MET A 35 -20.17 2.41 -12.06
C MET A 35 -20.37 3.21 -13.36
N LEU A 36 -19.30 3.43 -14.13
CA LEU A 36 -19.40 4.06 -15.45
C LEU A 36 -20.28 3.25 -16.41
N SER A 37 -20.15 1.91 -16.39
CA SER A 37 -20.98 1.05 -17.24
C SER A 37 -22.47 1.14 -16.89
N THR A 38 -22.81 1.25 -15.61
CA THR A 38 -24.21 1.38 -15.16
C THR A 38 -24.84 2.70 -15.61
N SER A 39 -24.08 3.82 -15.57
CA SER A 39 -24.59 5.13 -15.98
C SER A 39 -25.03 5.23 -17.45
N SER A 40 -24.57 4.31 -18.30
CA SER A 40 -24.96 4.25 -19.72
C SER A 40 -26.33 3.60 -19.96
N ILE A 41 -26.88 2.90 -18.96
CA ILE A 41 -28.14 2.14 -19.06
C ILE A 41 -29.17 2.68 -18.06
N TRP A 42 -28.73 3.17 -16.89
CA TRP A 42 -29.57 3.75 -15.85
C TRP A 42 -29.44 5.27 -15.88
N SER A 43 -30.51 5.97 -16.25
CA SER A 43 -30.59 7.43 -16.30
C SER A 43 -31.73 7.95 -15.43
N GLY A 44 -31.55 9.14 -14.87
CA GLY A 44 -32.50 9.73 -13.92
C GLY A 44 -31.80 10.35 -12.71
N SER A 45 -32.57 11.09 -11.92
CA SER A 45 -32.06 11.79 -10.72
C SER A 45 -31.53 10.84 -9.63
N ASP A 46 -32.00 9.60 -9.63
CA ASP A 46 -31.51 8.52 -8.77
C ASP A 46 -30.10 8.05 -9.17
N ASN A 47 -29.86 7.86 -10.46
CA ASN A 47 -28.52 7.59 -10.98
C ASN A 47 -27.57 8.77 -10.71
N ASP A 48 -28.02 10.01 -10.88
CA ASP A 48 -27.19 11.20 -10.62
C ASP A 48 -26.74 11.24 -9.16
N ALA A 49 -27.65 10.99 -8.21
CA ALA A 49 -27.33 10.91 -6.78
C ALA A 49 -26.36 9.76 -6.45
N PHE A 50 -26.53 8.60 -7.10
CA PHE A 50 -25.63 7.47 -6.95
C PHE A 50 -24.21 7.81 -7.45
N ILE A 51 -24.09 8.40 -8.65
CA ILE A 51 -22.81 8.79 -9.24
C ILE A 51 -22.10 9.84 -8.38
N GLU A 52 -22.83 10.80 -7.82
CA GLU A 52 -22.26 11.80 -6.91
C GLU A 52 -21.63 11.16 -5.67
N HIS A 53 -22.35 10.26 -4.98
CA HIS A 53 -21.83 9.57 -3.79
C HIS A 53 -20.60 8.71 -4.11
N VAL A 54 -20.64 8.05 -5.25
CA VAL A 54 -19.54 7.26 -5.79
C VAL A 54 -18.29 8.11 -6.05
N GLN A 55 -18.46 9.26 -6.69
CA GLN A 55 -17.35 10.17 -7.00
C GLN A 55 -16.75 10.75 -5.72
N ALA A 56 -17.59 11.06 -4.72
CA ALA A 56 -17.16 11.51 -3.41
C ALA A 56 -16.31 10.48 -2.66
N LEU A 57 -16.49 9.17 -2.93
CA LEU A 57 -15.73 8.10 -2.29
C LEU A 57 -14.34 7.88 -2.93
N GLN A 58 -14.15 8.23 -4.21
CA GLN A 58 -12.87 8.05 -4.91
C GLN A 58 -11.64 8.64 -4.18
N PRO A 59 -11.65 9.89 -3.66
CA PRO A 59 -10.49 10.43 -2.96
C PRO A 59 -10.14 9.62 -1.70
N GLU A 60 -11.13 9.16 -0.94
CA GLU A 60 -10.89 8.36 0.27
C GLU A 60 -10.31 6.98 -0.06
N LEU A 61 -10.78 6.35 -1.14
CA LEU A 61 -10.22 5.08 -1.62
C LEU A 61 -8.77 5.24 -2.09
N LYS A 62 -8.44 6.32 -2.79
CA LYS A 62 -7.05 6.64 -3.16
C LYS A 62 -6.17 6.89 -1.94
N LYS A 63 -6.71 7.59 -0.93
CA LYS A 63 -6.01 7.84 0.33
C LYS A 63 -5.69 6.55 1.08
N LEU A 64 -6.61 5.58 1.08
CA LEU A 64 -6.37 4.26 1.67
C LEU A 64 -5.16 3.57 1.02
N VAL A 65 -5.12 3.51 -0.32
CA VAL A 65 -3.98 2.94 -1.07
C VAL A 65 -2.68 3.66 -0.73
N TYR A 66 -2.71 5.00 -0.72
CA TYR A 66 -1.55 5.81 -0.38
C TYR A 66 -1.00 5.52 1.02
N VAL A 67 -1.88 5.38 2.02
CA VAL A 67 -1.47 5.08 3.39
C VAL A 67 -0.80 3.70 3.46
N ILE A 68 -1.41 2.68 2.85
CA ILE A 68 -0.85 1.31 2.85
C ILE A 68 0.52 1.29 2.16
N GLN A 69 0.64 1.96 1.02
CA GLN A 69 1.91 2.09 0.29
C GLN A 69 2.97 2.77 1.15
N SER A 70 2.61 3.86 1.83
CA SER A 70 3.52 4.60 2.71
C SER A 70 4.05 3.73 3.85
N TYR A 71 3.19 2.90 4.47
CA TYR A 71 3.63 1.93 5.48
C TYR A 71 4.53 0.84 4.89
N SER A 72 4.23 0.33 3.68
CA SER A 72 5.13 -0.58 2.94
C SER A 72 6.53 0.01 2.83
N ASP A 73 6.62 1.28 2.44
CA ASP A 73 7.88 1.94 2.15
C ASP A 73 8.68 2.16 3.44
N VAL A 74 8.03 2.59 4.53
CA VAL A 74 8.64 2.70 5.85
C VAL A 74 9.24 1.37 6.30
N LEU A 75 8.49 0.26 6.19
CA LEU A 75 8.96 -1.06 6.61
C LEU A 75 10.19 -1.51 5.80
N LYS A 76 10.19 -1.27 4.47
CA LYS A 76 11.33 -1.59 3.60
C LYS A 76 12.55 -0.74 3.91
N THR A 77 12.38 0.57 4.16
CA THR A 77 13.46 1.46 4.57
C THR A 77 14.06 1.05 5.91
N CYS A 78 13.22 0.70 6.89
CA CYS A 78 13.68 0.18 8.18
C CYS A 78 14.47 -1.13 7.99
N ALA A 79 13.96 -2.07 7.19
CA ALA A 79 14.64 -3.33 6.92
C ALA A 79 16.04 -3.11 6.31
N SER A 80 16.14 -2.27 5.29
CA SER A 80 17.42 -1.93 4.64
C SER A 80 18.41 -1.29 5.61
N SER A 81 17.93 -0.38 6.47
CA SER A 81 18.77 0.27 7.50
C SER A 81 19.31 -0.73 8.51
N TYR A 82 18.48 -1.68 8.97
CA TYR A 82 18.91 -2.73 9.90
C TYR A 82 19.89 -3.72 9.27
N GLU A 83 19.66 -4.10 8.01
CA GLU A 83 20.57 -4.96 7.26
C GLU A 83 21.97 -4.33 7.14
N GLN A 84 22.03 -3.06 6.72
CA GLN A 84 23.29 -2.33 6.60
C GLN A 84 24.01 -2.21 7.95
N LEU A 85 23.28 -1.93 9.02
CA LEU A 85 23.83 -1.87 10.38
C LEU A 85 24.42 -3.21 10.81
N GLN A 86 23.77 -4.33 10.48
CA GLN A 86 24.26 -5.67 10.81
C GLN A 86 25.51 -6.02 10.01
N GLN A 87 25.52 -5.73 8.70
CA GLN A 87 26.69 -5.95 7.84
C GLN A 87 27.90 -5.14 8.34
N ASN A 88 27.70 -3.87 8.71
CA ASN A 88 28.76 -3.02 9.25
C ASN A 88 29.36 -3.58 10.55
N ARG A 89 28.51 -4.06 11.47
CA ARG A 89 28.98 -4.69 12.72
C ARG A 89 29.75 -5.99 12.46
N LEU A 90 29.29 -6.80 11.52
CA LEU A 90 29.99 -8.03 11.12
C LEU A 90 31.36 -7.73 10.52
N ALA A 91 31.46 -6.72 9.66
CA ALA A 91 32.73 -6.29 9.08
C ALA A 91 33.70 -5.79 10.15
N GLN A 92 33.23 -4.97 11.10
CA GLN A 92 34.04 -4.51 12.24
C GLN A 92 34.51 -5.69 13.10
N ALA A 93 33.63 -6.64 13.40
CA ALA A 93 33.99 -7.82 14.21
C ALA A 93 35.01 -8.73 13.52
N ARG A 94 35.03 -8.80 12.17
CA ARG A 94 36.04 -9.54 11.40
C ARG A 94 37.41 -8.88 11.39
N ASN A 95 37.47 -7.57 11.68
CA ASN A 95 38.69 -6.77 11.68
C ASN A 95 39.27 -6.59 13.10
N LEU A 96 38.66 -7.22 14.11
CA LEU A 96 39.16 -7.34 15.48
C LEU A 96 39.94 -8.65 15.66
#